data_AF-A0A497XJY8-F1
#
_entry.id   AF-A0A497XJY8-F1
#
_cell.length_a   1.000
_cell.length_b   1.000
_cell.length_c   1.000
_cell.angle_alpha   90.00
_cell.angle_beta   90.00
_cell.angle_gamma   90.00
#
_symmetry.space_group_name_H-M   'P 1'
#
loop_
_entity.id
_entity.type
_entity.pdbx_description
1 polymer ?
#
loop_
_entity_poly.entity_id
_entity_poly.type
_entity_poly.pdbx_seq_one_letter_code
_entity_poly.pdbx_strand_id
1 'polypeptide(L)'
;MSVAPHSDVDLVFLDLQDAVKSLSESRASPKEIRRALSRYIELSQRLTATMRKDYSKRCKGKWEASSFVGWNPRTELLKYLRNQDQHGEQVFITVHDRHFYDVPDDVEIGGIPGRQFVVDGHWQMTDQTLDRQPEGLEVGLGGPGVPYESTEILKPTRTESSYVLFPRKPEDQSRFQAAAVSDVHEFARDTLATLTEYFEFYKAKVGA
;
A
#
# COMPACT_ATOMS: atom_id res chain seq x y z
N MET A 1 23.04 -31.73 -13.13
CA MET A 1 21.91 -31.82 -12.18
C MET A 1 20.71 -31.19 -12.85
N SER A 2 19.68 -31.97 -13.16
CA SER A 2 18.47 -31.45 -13.82
C SER A 2 17.64 -30.71 -12.77
N VAL A 3 17.51 -29.40 -12.89
CA VAL A 3 16.53 -28.64 -12.12
C VAL A 3 15.16 -29.15 -12.55
N ALA A 4 14.38 -29.70 -11.62
CA ALA A 4 13.00 -30.09 -11.93
C ALA A 4 12.25 -28.84 -12.43
N PRO A 5 11.46 -28.92 -13.51
CA PRO A 5 10.74 -27.76 -14.00
C PRO A 5 9.80 -27.25 -12.91
N HIS A 6 9.87 -25.95 -12.61
CA HIS A 6 8.96 -25.29 -11.69
C HIS A 6 7.51 -25.53 -12.12
N SER A 7 6.63 -25.83 -11.17
CA SER A 7 5.20 -25.91 -11.48
C SER A 7 4.65 -24.52 -11.79
N ASP A 8 3.53 -24.43 -12.53
CA ASP A 8 2.85 -23.16 -12.80
C ASP A 8 2.56 -22.37 -11.52
N VAL A 9 2.30 -23.05 -10.40
CA VAL A 9 2.06 -22.42 -9.09
C VAL A 9 3.34 -21.80 -8.55
N ASP A 10 4.48 -22.51 -8.64
CA ASP A 10 5.78 -22.00 -8.20
C ASP A 10 6.18 -20.74 -8.99
N LEU A 11 5.95 -20.76 -10.32
CA LEU A 11 6.25 -19.60 -11.19
C LEU A 11 5.40 -18.39 -10.81
N VAL A 12 4.10 -18.57 -10.59
CA VAL A 12 3.22 -17.45 -10.18
C VAL A 12 3.59 -16.94 -8.78
N PHE A 13 4.03 -17.83 -7.88
CA PHE A 13 4.50 -17.40 -6.55
C PHE A 13 5.78 -16.58 -6.63
N LEU A 14 6.74 -16.98 -7.46
CA LEU A 14 7.96 -16.21 -7.72
C LEU A 14 7.63 -14.83 -8.32
N ASP A 15 6.75 -14.78 -9.34
CA ASP A 15 6.29 -13.52 -9.94
C ASP A 15 5.65 -12.60 -8.89
N LEU A 16 4.89 -13.16 -7.94
CA LEU A 16 4.27 -12.40 -6.85
C LEU A 16 5.32 -11.79 -5.90
N GLN A 17 6.37 -12.54 -5.57
CA GLN A 17 7.48 -12.04 -4.75
C GLN A 17 8.21 -10.89 -5.46
N ASP A 18 8.46 -11.04 -6.76
CA ASP A 18 9.08 -10.00 -7.58
C ASP A 18 8.19 -8.74 -7.69
N ALA A 19 6.87 -8.90 -7.71
CA ALA A 19 5.95 -7.77 -7.70
C ALA A 19 6.01 -6.98 -6.39
N VAL A 20 6.11 -7.64 -5.23
CA VAL A 20 6.29 -6.94 -3.94
C VAL A 20 7.65 -6.23 -3.88
N LYS A 21 8.71 -6.86 -4.41
CA LYS A 21 10.01 -6.20 -4.53
C LYS A 21 9.92 -4.94 -5.39
N SER A 22 9.32 -5.05 -6.58
CA SER A 22 9.10 -3.91 -7.49
C SER A 22 8.29 -2.78 -6.83
N LEU A 23 7.25 -3.14 -6.08
CA LEU A 23 6.46 -2.19 -5.30
C LEU A 23 7.32 -1.51 -4.22
N SER A 24 8.18 -2.24 -3.53
CA SER A 24 9.06 -1.69 -2.48
C SER A 24 10.11 -0.70 -2.99
N GLU A 25 10.55 -0.89 -4.24
CA GLU A 25 11.48 -0.02 -4.97
C GLU A 25 10.77 1.21 -5.56
N SER A 26 9.47 1.09 -5.83
CA SER A 26 8.62 2.19 -6.28
C SER A 26 8.24 3.05 -5.07
N ARG A 27 8.76 4.28 -4.96
CA ARG A 27 8.42 5.20 -3.85
C ARG A 27 8.21 6.65 -4.24
N ALA A 28 8.69 7.05 -5.43
CA ALA A 28 8.68 8.44 -5.85
C ALA A 28 7.42 8.85 -6.62
N SER A 29 6.70 7.88 -7.18
CA SER A 29 5.64 8.11 -8.17
C SER A 29 4.34 7.42 -7.76
N PRO A 30 3.25 8.17 -7.52
CA PRO A 30 1.93 7.59 -7.28
C PRO A 30 1.47 6.64 -8.39
N LYS A 31 1.77 6.97 -9.64
CA LYS A 31 1.48 6.13 -10.80
C LYS A 31 2.19 4.78 -10.75
N GLU A 32 3.47 4.76 -10.41
CA GLU A 32 4.25 3.52 -10.33
C GLU A 32 3.82 2.68 -9.12
N ILE A 33 3.56 3.31 -7.97
CA ILE A 33 2.96 2.64 -6.80
C ILE A 33 1.68 1.93 -7.20
N ARG A 34 0.79 2.63 -7.89
CA ARG A 34 -0.49 2.09 -8.33
C ARG A 34 -0.31 0.91 -9.29
N ARG A 35 0.54 1.05 -10.31
CA ARG A 35 0.84 -0.03 -11.26
C ARG A 35 1.40 -1.26 -10.55
N ALA A 36 2.37 -1.06 -9.66
CA ALA A 36 2.99 -2.14 -8.91
C ALA A 36 1.99 -2.81 -7.95
N LEU A 37 1.12 -2.03 -7.29
CA LEU A 37 0.07 -2.56 -6.43
C LEU A 37 -0.98 -3.35 -7.22
N SER A 38 -1.47 -2.83 -8.36
CA SER A 38 -2.40 -3.56 -9.23
C SER A 38 -1.79 -4.88 -9.69
N ARG A 39 -0.53 -4.88 -10.13
CA ARG A 39 0.19 -6.11 -10.50
C ARG A 39 0.29 -7.09 -9.33
N TYR A 40 0.59 -6.62 -8.12
CA TYR A 40 0.60 -7.45 -6.92
C TYR A 40 -0.76 -8.08 -6.63
N ILE A 41 -1.83 -7.29 -6.67
CA ILE A 41 -3.21 -7.76 -6.45
C ILE A 41 -3.59 -8.83 -7.48
N GLU A 42 -3.32 -8.57 -8.77
CA GLU A 42 -3.57 -9.51 -9.86
C GLU A 42 -2.83 -10.85 -9.66
N LEU A 43 -1.52 -10.80 -9.40
CA LEU A 43 -0.70 -12.00 -9.17
C LEU A 43 -1.15 -12.76 -7.93
N SER A 44 -1.57 -12.06 -6.87
CA SER A 44 -2.06 -12.69 -5.65
C SER A 44 -3.38 -13.45 -5.90
N GLN A 45 -4.25 -12.92 -6.78
CA GLN A 45 -5.44 -13.61 -7.24
C GLN A 45 -5.06 -14.83 -8.10
N ARG A 46 -4.16 -14.64 -9.07
CA ARG A 46 -3.68 -15.69 -9.98
C ARG A 46 -3.06 -16.85 -9.20
N LEU A 47 -2.29 -16.58 -8.15
CA LEU A 47 -1.71 -17.59 -7.27
C LEU A 47 -2.81 -18.48 -6.69
N THR A 48 -3.79 -17.89 -6.00
CA THR A 48 -4.86 -18.68 -5.35
C THR A 48 -5.74 -19.44 -6.35
N ALA A 49 -5.98 -18.88 -7.53
CA ALA A 49 -6.71 -19.55 -8.60
C ALA A 49 -5.92 -20.75 -9.18
N THR A 50 -4.62 -20.58 -9.37
CA THR A 50 -3.73 -21.62 -9.92
C THR A 50 -3.57 -22.76 -8.93
N MET A 51 -3.36 -22.47 -7.64
CA MET A 51 -3.34 -23.48 -6.56
C MET A 51 -4.62 -24.31 -6.53
N ARG A 52 -5.79 -23.65 -6.58
CA ARG A 52 -7.10 -24.33 -6.60
C ARG A 52 -7.23 -25.27 -7.79
N LYS A 53 -6.86 -24.80 -8.99
CA LYS A 53 -6.93 -25.57 -10.23
C LYS A 53 -5.96 -26.76 -10.20
N ASP A 54 -4.74 -26.54 -9.74
CA ASP A 54 -3.72 -27.59 -9.64
C ASP A 54 -4.10 -28.64 -8.60
N TYR A 55 -4.53 -28.23 -7.40
CA TYR A 55 -5.01 -29.16 -6.36
C TYR A 55 -6.14 -30.05 -6.87
N SER A 56 -7.12 -29.46 -7.57
CA SER A 56 -8.24 -30.23 -8.10
C SER A 56 -7.81 -31.26 -9.15
N LYS A 57 -6.81 -30.93 -9.98
CA LYS A 57 -6.23 -31.85 -10.96
C LYS A 57 -5.47 -32.99 -10.31
N ARG A 58 -4.63 -32.71 -9.30
CA ARG A 58 -3.74 -33.70 -8.69
C ARG A 58 -4.44 -34.58 -7.65
N CYS A 59 -5.21 -33.95 -6.76
CA CYS A 59 -5.82 -34.63 -5.62
C CYS A 59 -7.26 -35.09 -5.89
N LYS A 60 -7.81 -34.84 -7.09
CA LYS A 60 -9.21 -35.14 -7.48
C LYS A 60 -10.27 -34.60 -6.50
N GLY A 61 -9.94 -33.51 -5.80
CA GLY A 61 -10.76 -32.90 -4.76
C GLY A 61 -11.05 -31.42 -5.00
N LYS A 62 -11.70 -30.78 -4.03
CA LYS A 62 -11.84 -29.33 -3.97
C LYS A 62 -10.79 -28.77 -3.02
N TRP A 63 -10.19 -27.65 -3.38
CA TRP A 63 -9.29 -26.93 -2.50
C TRP A 63 -10.10 -26.17 -1.42
N GLU A 64 -9.89 -26.52 -0.16
CA GLU A 64 -10.58 -25.93 0.99
C GLU A 64 -9.71 -24.85 1.64
N ALA A 65 -9.78 -23.64 1.10
CA ALA A 65 -9.03 -22.49 1.63
C ALA A 65 -9.38 -22.18 3.10
N SER A 66 -10.60 -22.53 3.54
CA SER A 66 -11.09 -22.36 4.90
C SER A 66 -10.33 -23.18 5.94
N SER A 67 -9.58 -24.21 5.54
CA SER A 67 -8.75 -24.99 6.46
C SER A 67 -7.45 -24.28 6.83
N PHE A 68 -7.09 -23.19 6.15
CA PHE A 68 -5.95 -22.36 6.52
C PHE A 68 -6.37 -21.33 7.56
N VAL A 69 -5.87 -21.48 8.78
CA VAL A 69 -6.24 -20.62 9.93
C VAL A 69 -5.53 -19.25 9.88
N GLY A 70 -4.49 -19.09 9.05
CA GLY A 70 -3.70 -17.86 8.97
C GLY A 70 -4.38 -16.67 8.27
N TRP A 71 -5.60 -16.83 7.74
CA TRP A 71 -6.36 -15.71 7.18
C TRP A 71 -6.67 -14.67 8.25
N ASN A 72 -6.33 -13.42 7.97
CA ASN A 72 -6.47 -12.28 8.87
C ASN A 72 -7.18 -11.09 8.17
N PRO A 73 -7.54 -10.03 8.90
CA PRO A 73 -8.22 -8.86 8.32
C PRO A 73 -7.49 -8.22 7.12
N ARG A 74 -6.15 -8.18 7.11
CA ARG A 74 -5.36 -7.65 5.97
C ARG A 74 -5.54 -8.51 4.73
N THR A 75 -5.52 -9.83 4.88
CA THR A 75 -5.74 -10.74 3.75
C THR A 75 -7.20 -10.78 3.26
N GLU A 76 -8.19 -10.56 4.14
CA GLU A 76 -9.57 -10.34 3.71
C GLU A 76 -9.75 -9.01 2.97
N LEU A 77 -9.03 -7.96 3.38
CA LEU A 77 -8.97 -6.72 2.60
C LEU A 77 -8.33 -6.96 1.23
N LEU A 78 -7.22 -7.70 1.15
CA LEU A 78 -6.61 -8.06 -0.14
C LEU A 78 -7.60 -8.78 -1.06
N LYS A 79 -8.35 -9.75 -0.52
CA LYS A 79 -9.41 -10.46 -1.26
C LYS A 79 -10.52 -9.52 -1.73
N TYR A 80 -10.94 -8.58 -0.90
CA TYR A 80 -11.88 -7.53 -1.31
C TYR A 80 -11.32 -6.69 -2.47
N LEU A 81 -10.07 -6.24 -2.38
CA LEU A 81 -9.42 -5.43 -3.43
C LEU A 81 -9.29 -6.20 -4.75
N ARG A 82 -8.97 -7.51 -4.71
CA ARG A 82 -8.96 -8.38 -5.90
C ARG A 82 -10.31 -8.39 -6.61
N ASN A 83 -11.41 -8.45 -5.86
CA ASN A 83 -12.75 -8.45 -6.43
C ASN A 83 -13.07 -7.08 -7.04
N GLN A 84 -12.71 -5.98 -6.37
CA GLN A 84 -12.90 -4.62 -6.89
C GLN A 84 -12.20 -4.42 -8.24
N ASP A 85 -10.92 -4.81 -8.31
CA ASP A 85 -10.09 -4.67 -9.51
C ASP A 85 -10.66 -5.49 -10.69
N GLN A 86 -11.14 -6.72 -10.43
CA GLN A 86 -11.82 -7.54 -11.44
C GLN A 86 -13.12 -6.94 -11.99
N HIS A 87 -13.81 -6.13 -11.19
CA HIS A 87 -15.05 -5.45 -11.60
C HIS A 87 -14.81 -4.04 -12.16
N GLY A 88 -13.55 -3.68 -12.43
CA GLY A 88 -13.17 -2.40 -13.02
C GLY A 88 -13.20 -1.22 -12.02
N GLU A 89 -13.44 -1.50 -10.74
CA GLU A 89 -13.30 -0.50 -9.68
C GLU A 89 -11.82 -0.38 -9.30
N GLN A 90 -11.18 0.68 -9.78
CA GLN A 90 -9.77 0.96 -9.52
C GLN A 90 -9.51 1.13 -8.03
N VAL A 91 -8.46 0.45 -7.52
CA VAL A 91 -7.98 0.65 -6.15
C VAL A 91 -7.52 2.09 -5.97
N PHE A 92 -8.05 2.76 -4.95
CA PHE A 92 -7.76 4.17 -4.68
C PHE A 92 -6.65 4.29 -3.64
N ILE A 93 -5.63 5.07 -3.97
CA ILE A 93 -4.48 5.34 -3.10
C ILE A 93 -4.44 6.85 -2.87
N THR A 94 -4.24 7.26 -1.61
CA THR A 94 -3.94 8.65 -1.24
C THR A 94 -2.48 8.76 -0.83
N VAL A 95 -1.92 9.96 -0.98
CA VAL A 95 -0.60 10.26 -0.40
C VAL A 95 -0.84 10.88 0.96
N HIS A 96 -0.27 10.31 2.01
CA HIS A 96 -0.21 10.92 3.33
C HIS A 96 1.17 11.57 3.47
N ASP A 97 1.18 12.87 3.72
CA ASP A 97 2.40 13.65 3.86
C ASP A 97 2.45 14.35 5.21
N ARG A 98 3.66 14.37 5.78
CA ARG A 98 3.99 15.10 6.99
C ARG A 98 5.23 15.95 6.76
N HIS A 99 5.06 17.27 6.88
CA HIS A 99 6.11 18.25 6.67
C HIS A 99 6.48 18.89 8.01
N PHE A 100 7.77 18.91 8.32
CA PHE A 100 8.33 19.50 9.53
C PHE A 100 9.04 20.79 9.15
N TYR A 101 8.72 21.88 9.85
CA TYR A 101 9.31 23.20 9.64
C TYR A 101 9.94 23.66 10.95
N ASP A 102 11.22 23.99 10.91
CA ASP A 102 11.86 24.60 12.06
C ASP A 102 11.51 26.09 12.05
N VAL A 103 10.99 26.57 13.18
CA VAL A 103 10.59 27.95 13.36
C VAL A 103 11.77 28.69 13.99
N PRO A 104 12.21 29.82 13.42
CA PRO A 104 13.29 30.63 13.98
C PRO A 104 13.06 30.96 15.47
N ASP A 105 14.13 31.01 16.26
CA ASP A 105 14.06 31.23 17.71
C ASP A 105 13.45 32.59 18.11
N ASP A 106 13.48 33.56 17.20
CA ASP A 106 12.88 34.89 17.31
C ASP A 106 11.37 34.91 17.01
N VAL A 107 10.79 33.78 16.60
CA VAL A 107 9.36 33.63 16.31
C VAL A 107 8.69 32.80 17.41
N GLU A 108 7.77 33.43 18.15
CA GLU A 108 6.95 32.76 19.18
C GLU A 108 5.68 32.13 18.58
N ILE A 109 5.45 30.85 18.89
CA ILE A 109 4.17 30.18 18.61
C ILE A 109 3.51 29.81 19.93
N GLY A 110 2.49 30.58 20.32
CA GLY A 110 1.74 30.33 21.57
C GLY A 110 2.57 30.54 22.84
N GLY A 111 3.54 31.46 22.83
CA GLY A 111 4.35 31.82 24.01
C GLY A 111 5.54 30.90 24.31
N ILE A 112 5.97 30.09 23.33
CA ILE A 112 7.14 29.21 23.46
C ILE A 112 8.07 29.48 22.26
N PRO A 113 9.32 29.96 22.48
CA PRO A 113 10.30 30.18 21.41
C PRO A 113 10.94 28.86 20.92
N GLY A 114 11.35 28.83 19.65
CA GLY A 114 12.16 27.75 19.06
C GLY A 114 11.42 26.42 18.93
N ARG A 115 10.46 26.33 17.99
CA ARG A 115 9.61 25.13 17.84
C ARG A 115 9.67 24.54 16.43
N GLN A 116 9.47 23.22 16.34
CA GLN A 116 9.13 22.56 15.10
C GLN A 116 7.61 22.60 14.90
N PHE A 117 7.18 23.20 13.79
CA PHE A 117 5.80 23.17 13.32
C PHE A 117 5.62 21.99 12.35
N VAL A 118 4.52 21.24 12.49
CA VAL A 118 4.25 20.06 11.67
C VAL A 118 2.93 20.23 10.94
N VAL A 119 2.96 20.10 9.63
CA VAL A 119 1.77 19.99 8.77
C VAL A 119 1.59 18.52 8.42
N ASP A 120 0.42 17.96 8.75
CA ASP A 120 0.07 16.56 8.47
C ASP A 120 -1.26 16.54 7.70
N GLY A 121 -1.30 15.79 6.60
CA GLY A 121 -2.51 15.73 5.78
C GLY A 121 -2.47 14.66 4.70
N HIS A 122 -3.65 14.40 4.13
CA HIS A 122 -3.83 13.51 3.00
C HIS A 122 -4.11 14.30 1.73
N TRP A 123 -3.33 14.02 0.69
CA TRP A 123 -3.65 14.47 -0.65
C TRP A 123 -4.69 13.56 -1.25
N GLN A 124 -5.92 14.08 -1.40
CA GLN A 124 -6.90 13.44 -2.24
C GLN A 124 -6.47 13.62 -3.70
N MET A 125 -5.82 12.60 -4.25
CA MET A 125 -5.35 12.64 -5.63
C MET A 125 -6.53 12.60 -6.60
N THR A 126 -6.81 13.72 -7.26
CA THR A 126 -7.76 13.78 -8.38
C THR A 126 -7.19 13.09 -9.63
N ASP A 127 -5.87 13.14 -9.79
CA ASP A 127 -5.11 12.43 -10.83
C ASP A 127 -4.10 11.47 -10.19
N GLN A 128 -4.30 10.16 -10.37
CA GLN A 128 -3.38 9.11 -9.89
C GLN A 128 -2.32 8.70 -10.93
N THR A 129 -2.23 9.43 -12.04
CA THR A 129 -1.24 9.20 -13.10
C THR A 129 -0.04 10.13 -13.00
N LEU A 130 0.05 10.93 -11.94
CA LEU A 130 1.18 11.80 -11.65
C LEU A 130 2.48 10.99 -11.49
N ASP A 131 3.53 11.43 -12.19
CA ASP A 131 4.86 10.81 -12.14
C ASP A 131 5.65 11.20 -10.87
N ARG A 132 5.15 12.20 -10.11
CA ARG A 132 5.70 12.65 -8.83
C ARG A 132 4.58 12.91 -7.83
N GLN A 133 4.92 12.91 -6.55
CA GLN A 133 4.00 13.31 -5.49
C GLN A 133 3.53 14.76 -5.70
N PRO A 134 2.33 15.14 -5.21
CA PRO A 134 1.88 16.53 -5.20
C PRO A 134 2.92 17.44 -4.53
N GLU A 135 3.10 18.65 -5.07
CA GLU A 135 3.91 19.64 -4.37
C GLU A 135 3.16 20.11 -3.13
N GLY A 136 3.88 20.16 -2.00
CA GLY A 136 3.30 20.44 -0.69
C GLY A 136 2.76 21.87 -0.55
N LEU A 137 2.13 22.14 0.59
CA LEU A 137 1.71 23.50 0.96
C LEU A 137 2.92 24.40 1.18
N GLU A 138 2.91 25.60 0.59
CA GLU A 138 3.88 26.65 0.91
C GLU A 138 3.50 27.30 2.24
N VAL A 139 4.46 27.37 3.16
CA VAL A 139 4.28 28.03 4.46
C VAL A 139 5.05 29.34 4.44
N GLY A 140 4.32 30.45 4.56
CA GLY A 140 4.88 31.79 4.69
C GLY A 140 4.78 32.32 6.12
N LEU A 141 5.76 33.11 6.55
CA LEU A 141 5.70 33.87 7.79
C LEU A 141 4.96 35.20 7.55
N GLY A 142 3.83 35.39 8.22
CA GLY A 142 3.05 36.63 8.19
C GLY A 142 3.31 37.50 9.43
N GLY A 143 3.45 38.81 9.23
CA GLY A 143 3.48 39.78 10.32
C GLY A 143 2.08 40.14 10.83
N PRO A 144 1.93 40.57 12.10
CA PRO A 144 0.64 41.00 12.63
C PRO A 144 0.08 42.19 11.84
N GLY A 145 -1.16 42.03 11.33
CA GLY A 145 -1.88 43.10 10.61
C GLY A 145 -1.50 43.28 9.14
N VAL A 146 -0.62 42.44 8.57
CA VAL A 146 -0.25 42.51 7.15
C VAL A 146 -1.03 41.44 6.37
N PRO A 147 -1.77 41.81 5.31
CA PRO A 147 -2.44 40.83 4.46
C PRO A 147 -1.39 40.10 3.60
N TYR A 148 -1.07 38.87 3.98
CA TYR A 148 -0.55 37.78 3.12
C TYR A 148 0.74 37.98 2.30
N GLU A 149 1.45 39.09 2.39
CA GLU A 149 2.77 39.24 1.75
C GLU A 149 3.87 38.70 2.66
N SER A 150 4.02 37.37 2.68
CA SER A 150 5.18 36.73 3.29
C SER A 150 6.41 36.97 2.43
N THR A 151 7.43 37.65 2.96
CA THR A 151 8.71 37.82 2.26
C THR A 151 9.60 36.58 2.31
N GLU A 152 9.30 35.61 3.17
CA GLU A 152 10.10 34.41 3.37
C GLU A 152 9.24 33.15 3.34
N ILE A 153 9.48 32.27 2.37
CA ILE A 153 8.84 30.96 2.29
C ILE A 153 9.69 29.98 3.09
N LEU A 154 9.10 29.39 4.13
CA LEU A 154 9.74 28.35 4.91
C LEU A 154 9.80 27.06 4.09
N LYS A 155 10.99 26.47 4.02
CA LYS A 155 11.19 25.14 3.47
C LYS A 155 11.08 24.10 4.59
N PRO A 156 10.45 22.94 4.34
CA PRO A 156 10.42 21.88 5.34
C PRO A 156 11.84 21.35 5.58
N THR A 157 12.19 21.15 6.84
CA THR A 157 13.45 20.54 7.27
C THR A 157 13.40 19.02 7.15
N ARG A 158 12.19 18.44 7.23
CA ARG A 158 11.94 17.02 6.97
C ARG A 158 10.58 16.85 6.31
N THR A 159 10.49 15.89 5.39
CA THR A 159 9.22 15.42 4.82
C THR A 159 9.15 13.90 4.95
N GLU A 160 8.03 13.41 5.45
CA GLU A 160 7.68 11.99 5.50
C GLU A 160 6.46 11.76 4.63
N SER A 161 6.52 10.78 3.73
CA SER A 161 5.46 10.47 2.79
C SER A 161 5.14 8.98 2.81
N SER A 162 3.86 8.63 2.80
CA SER A 162 3.38 7.25 2.68
C SER A 162 2.21 7.16 1.71
N TYR A 163 1.97 5.96 1.19
CA TYR A 163 0.88 5.70 0.25
C TYR A 163 -0.19 4.90 0.97
N VAL A 164 -1.39 5.45 1.12
CA VAL A 164 -2.44 4.87 1.96
C VAL A 164 -3.57 4.33 1.09
N LEU A 165 -4.01 3.10 1.38
CA LEU A 165 -5.21 2.54 0.78
C LEU A 165 -6.44 3.27 1.30
N PHE A 166 -7.30 3.75 0.41
CA PHE A 166 -8.49 4.51 0.81
C PHE A 166 -9.78 3.87 0.26
N PRO A 167 -10.83 3.72 1.09
CA PRO A 167 -12.12 3.21 0.63
C PRO A 167 -12.83 4.25 -0.24
N ARG A 168 -13.35 3.84 -1.40
CA ARG A 168 -14.13 4.76 -2.26
C ARG A 168 -15.55 5.00 -1.74
N LYS A 169 -16.11 4.01 -1.05
CA LYS A 169 -17.48 4.03 -0.53
C LYS A 169 -17.42 4.06 1.01
N PRO A 170 -18.20 4.92 1.69
CA PRO A 170 -18.22 4.99 3.15
C PRO A 170 -18.54 3.65 3.82
N GLU A 171 -19.36 2.81 3.19
CA GLU A 171 -19.69 1.46 3.68
C GLU A 171 -18.48 0.53 3.84
N ASP A 172 -17.40 0.74 3.07
CA ASP A 172 -16.20 -0.08 3.11
C ASP A 172 -15.19 0.37 4.19
N GLN A 173 -15.42 1.52 4.84
CA GLN A 173 -14.51 2.09 5.84
C GLN A 173 -14.13 1.10 6.95
N SER A 174 -15.10 0.32 7.43
CA SER A 174 -14.90 -0.67 8.49
C SER A 174 -13.89 -1.76 8.11
N ARG A 175 -13.83 -2.15 6.82
CA ARG A 175 -12.89 -3.16 6.32
C ARG A 175 -11.45 -2.63 6.35
N PHE A 176 -11.26 -1.39 5.92
CA PHE A 176 -9.96 -0.73 5.90
C PHE A 176 -9.46 -0.48 7.32
N GLN A 177 -10.35 -0.06 8.23
CA GLN A 177 -10.04 0.08 9.67
C GLN A 177 -9.66 -1.25 10.31
N ALA A 178 -10.40 -2.33 10.06
CA ALA A 178 -10.11 -3.65 10.62
C ALA A 178 -8.77 -4.22 10.13
N ALA A 179 -8.38 -3.93 8.90
CA ALA A 179 -7.07 -4.29 8.36
C ALA A 179 -5.92 -3.44 8.91
N ALA A 180 -6.23 -2.31 9.58
CA ALA A 180 -5.27 -1.36 10.13
C ALA A 180 -4.18 -1.00 9.12
N VAL A 181 -4.58 -0.66 7.88
CA VAL A 181 -3.63 -0.31 6.82
C VAL A 181 -3.22 1.15 6.94
N SER A 182 -1.95 1.34 7.30
CA SER A 182 -1.24 2.63 7.35
C SER A 182 -0.52 2.95 6.04
N ASP A 183 -0.05 1.93 5.33
CA ASP A 183 0.81 2.10 4.14
C ASP A 183 0.70 0.90 3.18
N VAL A 184 0.75 1.18 1.88
CA VAL A 184 0.63 0.19 0.79
C VAL A 184 1.80 -0.79 0.79
N HIS A 185 3.03 -0.34 1.06
CA HIS A 185 4.18 -1.23 1.09
C HIS A 185 4.12 -2.16 2.29
N GLU A 186 3.76 -1.63 3.47
CA GLU A 186 3.54 -2.44 4.66
C GLU A 186 2.45 -3.49 4.42
N PHE A 187 1.31 -3.07 3.87
CA PHE A 187 0.21 -3.96 3.53
C PHE A 187 0.63 -5.09 2.59
N ALA A 188 1.38 -4.77 1.52
CA ALA A 188 1.83 -5.76 0.55
C ALA A 188 2.81 -6.76 1.17
N ARG A 189 3.77 -6.31 2.00
CA ARG A 189 4.70 -7.19 2.71
C ARG A 189 3.97 -8.15 3.65
N ASP A 190 3.07 -7.63 4.47
CA ASP A 190 2.38 -8.43 5.48
C ASP A 190 1.45 -9.45 4.85
N THR A 191 0.72 -9.04 3.80
CA THR A 191 -0.13 -9.98 3.07
C THR A 191 0.68 -10.99 2.26
N LEU A 192 1.87 -10.65 1.76
CA LEU A 192 2.79 -11.62 1.15
C LEU A 192 3.27 -12.66 2.18
N ALA A 193 3.57 -12.24 3.40
CA ALA A 193 3.96 -13.18 4.47
C ALA A 193 2.85 -14.22 4.71
N THR A 194 1.59 -13.79 4.85
CA THR A 194 0.46 -14.72 4.98
C THR A 194 0.24 -15.58 3.73
N LEU A 195 0.43 -15.02 2.52
CA LEU A 195 0.33 -15.80 1.28
C LEU A 195 1.46 -16.82 1.12
N THR A 196 2.64 -16.54 1.69
CA THR A 196 3.76 -17.48 1.74
C THR A 196 3.41 -18.66 2.63
N GLU A 197 2.89 -18.42 3.83
CA GLU A 197 2.41 -19.49 4.72
C GLU A 197 1.29 -20.32 4.07
N TYR A 198 0.37 -19.65 3.36
CA TYR A 198 -0.71 -20.32 2.64
C TYR A 198 -0.19 -21.17 1.47
N PHE A 199 0.83 -20.69 0.75
CA PHE A 199 1.49 -21.43 -0.31
C PHE A 199 2.22 -22.67 0.22
N GLU A 200 2.93 -22.55 1.34
CA GLU A 200 3.57 -23.70 2.01
C GLU A 200 2.53 -24.71 2.52
N PHE A 201 1.42 -24.23 3.09
CA PHE A 201 0.29 -25.09 3.48
C PHE A 201 -0.24 -25.89 2.29
N TYR A 202 -0.39 -25.26 1.13
CA TYR A 202 -0.78 -25.94 -0.10
C TYR A 202 0.25 -26.96 -0.59
N LYS A 203 1.54 -26.62 -0.59
CA LYS A 203 2.59 -27.58 -0.99
C LYS A 203 2.57 -28.81 -0.09
N ALA A 204 2.37 -28.63 1.22
CA ALA A 204 2.23 -29.75 2.15
C ALA A 204 1.01 -30.64 1.85
N LYS A 205 -0.06 -30.08 1.29
CA LYS A 205 -1.28 -30.82 0.91
C LYS A 205 -1.18 -31.51 -0.46
N VAL A 206 -0.34 -31.02 -1.37
CA VAL A 206 -0.14 -31.60 -2.70
C VAL A 206 1.05 -32.58 -2.74
N GLY A 207 2.04 -32.39 -1.87
CA GLY A 207 3.22 -33.25 -1.72
C GLY A 207 3.06 -34.40 -0.72
N ALA A 208 1.86 -34.58 -0.15
CA ALA A 208 1.44 -35.76 0.59
C ALA A 208 0.62 -36.68 -0.33
#